data_AF-A0A841L5A1-F1
#
_entry.id   AF-A0A841L5A1-F1
#
_cell.length_a   1.000
_cell.length_b   1.000
_cell.length_c   1.000
_cell.angle_alpha   90.00
_cell.angle_beta   90.00
_cell.angle_gamma   90.00
#
_symmetry.space_group_name_H-M   'P 1'
#
loop_
_entity.id
_entity.type
_entity.pdbx_description
1 polymer ?
#
loop_
_entity_poly.entity_id
_entity_poly.type
_entity_poly.pdbx_seq_one_letter_code
_entity_poly.pdbx_strand_id
1 'polypeptide(L)'
;MLTHPMLEQMQTLGLGGMAAAWRDLVTQDRAGELSREEWLGLILDREIAVRADRRLSNRLASAKLRFPDACIENIHFTAPRGMDRRAVLSLAQGGWLKAQENLIITGQTGTGKTWLGCAFGRQAARDDHSVLYLRMPRLFEDLALARLDGRFPRLVDKLARVQLLILDDWGTHTLNGQQRLDLLEIFEERYRRKSTLITAQLPVSAWHVMIGEPTIGSCPTAWCRFAVSPL
;
A
#
# COMPACT_ATOMS: atom_id res chain seq x y z
N MET A 1 8.39 23.77 41.25
CA MET A 1 7.92 24.20 39.91
C MET A 1 6.95 23.17 39.37
N LEU A 2 5.86 23.60 38.75
CA LEU A 2 4.71 22.79 38.31
C LEU A 2 5.06 21.93 37.07
N THR A 3 5.94 20.93 37.21
CA THR A 3 6.21 19.94 36.16
C THR A 3 5.02 18.99 35.94
N HIS A 4 4.22 18.76 36.98
CA HIS A 4 3.08 17.85 36.95
C HIS A 4 1.93 18.33 36.03
N PRO A 5 1.48 19.60 36.08
CA PRO A 5 0.41 20.09 35.21
C PRO A 5 0.78 20.16 33.73
N MET A 6 2.03 20.49 33.40
CA MET A 6 2.46 20.59 32.00
C MET A 6 2.49 19.21 31.33
N LEU A 7 2.99 18.19 32.03
CA LEU A 7 2.98 16.81 31.53
C LEU A 7 1.55 16.28 31.36
N GLU A 8 0.66 16.60 32.28
CA GLU A 8 -0.76 16.24 32.19
C GLU A 8 -1.43 16.92 30.97
N GLN A 9 -1.20 18.22 30.78
CA GLN A 9 -1.68 18.94 29.59
C GLN A 9 -1.17 18.34 28.28
N MET A 10 0.12 17.98 28.21
CA MET A 10 0.69 17.32 27.04
C MET A 10 0.00 15.97 26.77
N GLN A 11 -0.28 15.19 27.80
CA GLN A 11 -1.01 13.92 27.65
C GLN A 11 -2.44 14.13 27.18
N THR A 12 -3.17 15.10 27.73
CA THR A 12 -4.53 15.45 27.30
C THR A 12 -4.57 15.86 25.83
N LEU A 13 -3.56 16.58 25.35
CA LEU A 13 -3.43 16.97 23.94
C LEU A 13 -2.91 15.85 23.02
N GLY A 14 -2.60 14.67 23.58
CA GLY A 14 -2.03 13.55 22.84
C GLY A 14 -0.57 13.74 22.40
N LEU A 15 0.16 14.64 23.07
CA LEU A 15 1.59 14.95 22.85
C LEU A 15 2.48 14.03 23.69
N GLY A 16 2.26 12.72 23.58
CA GLY A 16 2.92 11.72 24.42
C GLY A 16 4.44 11.63 24.23
N GLY A 17 4.92 11.86 23.01
CA GLY A 17 6.34 11.92 22.67
C GLY A 17 7.02 13.15 23.28
N MET A 18 6.38 14.31 23.24
CA MET A 18 6.85 15.52 23.95
C MET A 18 6.92 15.28 25.46
N ALA A 19 5.88 14.68 26.05
CA ALA A 19 5.84 14.39 27.49
C ALA A 19 6.91 13.39 27.94
N ALA A 20 7.31 12.46 27.07
CA ALA A 20 8.41 11.53 27.32
C ALA A 20 9.76 12.25 27.20
N ALA A 21 10.00 12.96 26.10
CA ALA A 21 11.24 13.73 25.92
C ALA A 21 11.46 14.79 27.01
N TRP A 22 10.39 15.46 27.45
CA TRP A 22 10.45 16.40 28.57
C TRP A 22 11.01 15.72 29.82
N ARG A 23 10.50 14.53 30.17
CA ARG A 23 10.97 13.78 31.34
C ARG A 23 12.44 13.38 31.19
N ASP A 24 12.81 12.88 30.02
CA ASP A 24 14.19 12.46 29.74
C ASP A 24 15.17 13.65 29.83
N LEU A 25 14.83 14.79 29.23
CA LEU A 25 15.66 16.00 29.25
C LEU A 25 15.79 16.61 30.64
N VAL A 26 14.74 16.61 31.46
CA VAL A 26 14.81 17.09 32.86
C VAL A 26 15.76 16.23 33.71
N THR A 27 15.89 14.93 33.39
CA THR A 27 16.80 14.03 34.11
C THR A 27 18.26 14.10 33.63
N GLN A 28 18.53 14.78 32.51
CA GLN A 28 19.89 14.90 31.97
C GLN A 28 20.64 16.08 32.60
N ASP A 29 21.87 15.84 33.04
CA ASP A 29 22.75 16.82 33.71
C ASP A 29 23.17 17.99 32.80
N ARG A 30 22.97 17.84 31.47
CA ARG A 30 23.24 18.86 30.44
C ARG A 30 22.05 19.77 30.14
N ALA A 31 20.95 19.67 30.88
CA ALA A 31 19.75 20.48 30.65
C ALA A 31 20.01 22.01 30.70
N GLY A 32 21.07 22.45 31.39
CA GLY A 32 21.49 23.85 31.46
C GLY A 32 22.33 24.34 30.28
N GLU A 33 22.84 23.46 29.42
CA GLU A 33 23.67 23.82 28.25
C GLU A 33 22.82 24.17 27.01
N LEU A 34 21.56 23.71 26.99
CA LEU A 34 20.64 23.91 25.87
C LEU A 34 19.87 25.22 26.02
N SER A 35 19.81 25.99 24.94
CA SER A 35 18.88 27.11 24.82
C SER A 35 17.42 26.62 24.84
N ARG A 36 16.50 27.53 25.15
CA ARG A 36 15.06 27.22 25.17
C ARG A 36 14.54 26.74 23.81
N GLU A 37 15.13 27.25 22.73
CA GLU A 37 14.78 26.90 21.35
C GLU A 37 15.23 25.47 21.02
N GLU A 38 16.46 25.10 21.38
CA GLU A 38 16.96 23.73 21.22
C GLU A 38 16.15 22.74 22.04
N TRP A 39 15.81 23.11 23.26
CA TRP A 39 15.00 22.29 24.16
C TRP A 39 13.61 22.03 23.58
N LEU A 40 12.95 23.07 23.06
CA LEU A 40 11.66 22.96 22.38
C LEU A 40 11.79 22.14 21.08
N GLY A 41 12.85 22.35 20.31
CA GLY A 41 13.15 21.59 19.09
C GLY A 41 13.21 20.08 19.37
N LEU A 42 14.00 19.67 20.36
CA LEU A 42 14.18 18.26 20.70
C LEU A 42 12.87 17.55 21.12
N ILE A 43 12.04 18.21 21.94
CA ILE A 43 10.76 17.60 22.35
C ILE A 43 9.76 17.54 21.19
N LEU A 44 9.75 18.53 20.29
CA LEU A 44 8.91 18.53 19.09
C LEU A 44 9.35 17.45 18.11
N ASP A 45 10.65 17.32 17.86
CA ASP A 45 11.21 16.28 17.00
C ASP A 45 10.86 14.89 17.51
N ARG A 46 10.88 14.69 18.84
CA ARG A 46 10.46 13.42 19.44
C ARG A 46 8.99 13.11 19.16
N GLU A 47 8.11 14.09 19.29
CA GLU A 47 6.68 13.90 19.00
C GLU A 47 6.43 13.63 17.52
N ILE A 48 7.11 14.34 16.62
CA ILE A 48 7.02 14.11 15.18
C ILE A 48 7.45 12.68 14.84
N ALA A 49 8.58 12.22 15.39
CA ALA A 49 9.08 10.86 15.20
C ALA A 49 8.08 9.80 15.71
N VAL A 50 7.59 9.95 16.95
CA VAL A 50 6.60 9.01 17.53
C VAL A 50 5.31 8.96 16.71
N ARG A 51 4.84 10.10 16.20
CA ARG A 51 3.66 10.14 15.32
C ARG A 51 3.93 9.48 13.97
N ALA A 52 5.11 9.72 13.37
CA ALA A 52 5.49 9.09 12.12
C ALA A 52 5.56 7.56 12.25
N ASP A 53 6.19 7.06 13.31
CA ASP A 53 6.30 5.63 13.60
C ASP A 53 4.92 4.99 13.82
N ARG A 54 4.04 5.65 14.57
CA ARG A 54 2.67 5.19 14.79
C ARG A 54 1.86 5.16 13.50
N ARG A 55 1.97 6.19 12.66
CA ARG A 55 1.31 6.22 11.34
C ARG A 55 1.80 5.07 10.46
N LEU A 56 3.11 4.86 10.36
CA LEU A 56 3.69 3.76 9.59
C LEU A 56 3.22 2.41 10.11
N SER A 57 3.28 2.19 11.42
CA SER A 57 2.84 0.95 12.06
C SER A 57 1.37 0.64 11.78
N ASN A 58 0.50 1.65 11.91
CA ASN A 58 -0.92 1.52 11.59
C ASN A 58 -1.17 1.23 10.11
N ARG A 59 -0.44 1.90 9.20
CA ARG A 59 -0.53 1.65 7.75
C ARG A 59 -0.11 0.23 7.41
N LEU A 60 1.02 -0.24 7.93
CA LEU A 60 1.50 -1.61 7.72
C LEU A 60 0.53 -2.66 8.28
N ALA A 61 -0.03 -2.43 9.46
CA ALA A 61 -1.05 -3.31 10.03
C ALA A 61 -2.33 -3.34 9.17
N SER A 62 -2.78 -2.18 8.67
CA SER A 62 -3.95 -2.08 7.79
C SER A 62 -3.72 -2.68 6.39
N ALA A 63 -2.47 -2.71 5.93
CA ALA A 63 -2.09 -3.20 4.62
C ALA A 63 -2.27 -4.71 4.46
N LYS A 64 -2.20 -5.46 5.56
CA LYS A 64 -2.37 -6.93 5.56
C LYS A 64 -1.49 -7.64 4.53
N LEU A 65 -0.25 -7.16 4.36
CA LEU A 65 0.71 -7.73 3.43
C LEU A 65 0.97 -9.20 3.78
N ARG A 66 0.99 -10.07 2.77
CA ARG A 66 1.30 -11.50 2.97
C ARG A 66 2.73 -11.72 3.49
N PHE A 67 3.67 -10.89 3.03
CA PHE A 67 5.05 -10.88 3.49
C PHE A 67 5.37 -9.51 4.11
N PRO A 68 5.14 -9.32 5.42
CA PRO A 68 5.35 -8.03 6.08
C PRO A 68 6.79 -7.53 6.01
N ASP A 69 7.76 -8.45 5.99
CA ASP A 69 9.19 -8.15 5.96
C ASP A 69 9.75 -7.97 4.53
N ALA A 70 8.90 -8.07 3.51
CA ALA A 70 9.32 -7.82 2.13
C ALA A 70 9.68 -6.34 1.96
N CYS A 71 10.91 -6.06 1.52
CA CYS A 71 11.42 -4.72 1.34
C CYS A 71 12.27 -4.62 0.08
N ILE A 72 12.28 -3.45 -0.57
CA ILE A 72 12.93 -3.25 -1.87
C ILE A 72 14.44 -3.52 -1.79
N GLU A 73 15.03 -3.23 -0.64
CA GLU A 73 16.46 -3.41 -0.34
C GLU A 73 16.89 -4.88 -0.38
N ASN A 74 15.95 -5.81 -0.10
CA ASN A 74 16.19 -7.25 -0.10
C ASN A 74 15.95 -7.91 -1.48
N ILE A 75 15.77 -7.11 -2.56
CA ILE A 75 15.60 -7.67 -3.90
C ILE A 75 16.92 -8.22 -4.42
N HIS A 76 16.94 -9.51 -4.73
CA HIS A 76 18.07 -10.17 -5.37
C HIS A 76 17.99 -10.00 -6.90
N PHE A 77 18.76 -9.05 -7.44
CA PHE A 77 18.84 -8.78 -8.89
C PHE A 77 19.79 -9.72 -9.64
N THR A 78 20.55 -10.57 -8.94
CA THR A 78 21.53 -11.48 -9.52
C THR A 78 20.91 -12.73 -10.15
N ALA A 79 19.66 -13.06 -9.82
CA ALA A 79 18.94 -14.17 -10.44
C ALA A 79 18.55 -13.82 -11.89
N PRO A 80 18.51 -14.79 -12.83
CA PRO A 80 18.15 -14.59 -14.24
C PRO A 80 16.65 -14.33 -14.42
N ARG A 81 16.08 -13.39 -13.66
CA ARG A 81 14.66 -13.02 -13.65
C ARG A 81 14.31 -11.99 -14.72
N GLY A 82 15.29 -11.51 -15.49
CA GLY A 82 15.10 -10.48 -16.52
C GLY A 82 14.70 -9.10 -15.97
N MET A 83 14.76 -8.90 -14.66
CA MET A 83 14.35 -7.63 -14.03
C MET A 83 15.44 -6.58 -14.16
N ASP A 84 15.12 -5.47 -14.80
CA ASP A 84 16.01 -4.30 -14.80
C ASP A 84 16.01 -3.64 -13.41
N ARG A 85 17.17 -3.68 -12.75
CA ARG A 85 17.39 -3.02 -11.46
C ARG A 85 17.03 -1.54 -11.49
N ARG A 86 17.34 -0.84 -12.58
CA ARG A 86 17.05 0.59 -12.71
C ARG A 86 15.55 0.84 -12.74
N ALA A 87 14.81 0.08 -13.53
CA ALA A 87 13.36 0.17 -13.60
C ALA A 87 12.71 -0.10 -12.23
N VAL A 88 13.10 -1.18 -11.54
CA VAL A 88 12.54 -1.54 -10.22
C VAL A 88 12.80 -0.44 -9.19
N LEU A 89 14.02 0.09 -9.11
CA LEU A 89 14.34 1.17 -8.18
C LEU A 89 13.63 2.48 -8.54
N SER A 90 13.43 2.76 -9.82
CA SER A 90 12.63 3.92 -10.27
C SER A 90 11.17 3.81 -9.83
N LEU A 91 10.57 2.62 -9.94
CA LEU A 91 9.20 2.38 -9.45
C LEU A 91 9.12 2.45 -7.93
N ALA A 92 10.18 2.05 -7.22
CA ALA A 92 10.24 2.11 -5.76
C ALA A 92 10.23 3.55 -5.22
N GLN A 93 10.60 4.55 -6.04
CA GLN A 93 10.46 5.97 -5.69
C GLN A 93 9.01 6.45 -5.66
N GLY A 94 8.05 5.63 -6.12
CA GLY A 94 6.62 5.93 -6.01
C GLY A 94 6.08 6.98 -6.98
N GLY A 95 6.84 7.34 -8.03
CA GLY A 95 6.37 8.30 -9.05
C GLY A 95 5.04 7.89 -9.69
N TRP A 96 4.88 6.61 -10.00
CA TRP A 96 3.66 6.02 -10.57
C TRP A 96 2.44 6.11 -9.62
N LEU A 97 2.65 6.05 -8.29
CA LEU A 97 1.57 6.23 -7.31
C LEU A 97 1.04 7.67 -7.33
N LYS A 98 1.94 8.65 -7.47
CA LYS A 98 1.58 10.07 -7.58
C LYS A 98 0.88 10.36 -8.92
N ALA A 99 1.33 9.70 -9.99
CA ALA A 99 0.71 9.76 -11.31
C ALA A 99 -0.61 8.96 -11.40
N GLN A 100 -0.99 8.22 -10.35
CA GLN A 100 -2.18 7.37 -10.30
C GLN A 100 -2.18 6.29 -11.40
N GLU A 101 -0.99 5.80 -11.73
CA GLU A 101 -0.78 4.73 -12.69
C GLU A 101 -0.90 3.38 -12.00
N ASN A 102 -1.11 2.34 -12.81
CA ASN A 102 -1.21 0.97 -12.32
C ASN A 102 0.07 0.21 -12.68
N LEU A 103 0.43 -0.76 -11.85
CA LEU A 103 1.59 -1.60 -12.08
C LEU A 103 1.16 -3.05 -12.23
N ILE A 104 1.71 -3.76 -13.21
CA ILE A 104 1.48 -5.19 -13.39
C ILE A 104 2.81 -5.92 -13.30
N ILE A 105 2.85 -6.92 -12.42
CA ILE A 105 4.00 -7.82 -12.28
C ILE A 105 3.60 -9.19 -12.82
N THR A 106 4.09 -9.52 -14.00
CA THR A 106 3.86 -10.83 -14.63
C THR A 106 5.09 -11.73 -14.55
N GLY A 107 4.90 -13.04 -14.64
CA GLY A 107 6.00 -14.01 -14.69
C GLY A 107 5.59 -15.39 -14.17
N GLN A 108 6.45 -16.38 -14.37
CA GLN A 108 6.18 -17.76 -13.98
C GLN A 108 6.00 -17.93 -12.46
N THR A 109 5.40 -19.03 -12.04
CA THR A 109 5.25 -19.36 -10.61
C THR A 109 6.62 -19.45 -9.93
N GLY A 110 6.70 -18.99 -8.67
CA GLY A 110 7.96 -19.03 -7.90
C GLY A 110 8.96 -17.91 -8.20
N THR A 111 8.68 -16.98 -9.12
CA THR A 111 9.60 -15.85 -9.43
C THR A 111 9.57 -14.71 -8.41
N GLY A 112 8.72 -14.81 -7.36
CA GLY A 112 8.64 -13.82 -6.29
C GLY A 112 7.70 -12.64 -6.54
N LYS A 113 6.77 -12.72 -7.50
CA LYS A 113 5.81 -11.64 -7.82
C LYS A 113 5.03 -11.14 -6.60
N THR A 114 4.48 -12.06 -5.81
CA THR A 114 3.77 -11.73 -4.57
C THR A 114 4.67 -11.01 -3.57
N TRP A 115 5.92 -11.45 -3.46
CA TRP A 115 6.90 -10.84 -2.57
C TRP A 115 7.25 -9.42 -3.05
N LEU A 116 7.45 -9.22 -4.37
CA LEU A 116 7.68 -7.90 -4.96
C LEU A 116 6.48 -6.97 -4.75
N GLY A 117 5.26 -7.46 -4.95
CA GLY A 117 4.04 -6.71 -4.65
C GLY A 117 3.98 -6.26 -3.18
N CYS A 118 4.36 -7.14 -2.25
CA CYS A 118 4.47 -6.79 -0.83
C CYS A 118 5.60 -5.78 -0.57
N ALA A 119 6.75 -5.89 -1.23
CA ALA A 119 7.86 -4.96 -1.09
C ALA A 119 7.49 -3.55 -1.57
N PHE A 120 6.82 -3.42 -2.72
CA PHE A 120 6.26 -2.15 -3.19
C PHE A 120 5.18 -1.63 -2.24
N GLY A 121 4.32 -2.50 -1.71
CA GLY A 121 3.33 -2.14 -0.70
C GLY A 121 3.94 -1.58 0.58
N ARG A 122 5.01 -2.21 1.09
CA ARG A 122 5.73 -1.74 2.26
C ARG A 122 6.41 -0.40 1.99
N GLN A 123 7.03 -0.24 0.82
CA GLN A 123 7.65 1.02 0.40
C GLN A 123 6.62 2.15 0.31
N ALA A 124 5.47 1.89 -0.34
CA ALA A 124 4.37 2.85 -0.40
C ALA A 124 3.87 3.24 1.00
N ALA A 125 3.78 2.29 1.94
CA ALA A 125 3.40 2.59 3.32
C ALA A 125 4.44 3.46 4.06
N ARG A 126 5.74 3.27 3.78
CA ARG A 126 6.84 4.13 4.27
C ARG A 126 6.74 5.53 3.70
N ASP A 127 6.32 5.65 2.44
CA ASP A 127 6.07 6.93 1.76
C ASP A 127 4.71 7.55 2.12
N ASP A 128 4.11 7.13 3.24
CA ASP A 128 2.84 7.64 3.77
C ASP A 128 1.65 7.47 2.80
N HIS A 129 1.63 6.37 2.04
CA HIS A 129 0.46 5.91 1.27
C HIS A 129 -0.36 4.83 2.00
N SER A 130 -1.68 4.86 1.87
CA SER A 130 -2.56 3.81 2.41
C SER A 130 -2.53 2.63 1.45
N VAL A 131 -2.32 1.44 2.00
CA VAL A 131 -2.11 0.22 1.21
C VAL A 131 -3.10 -0.83 1.67
N LEU A 132 -3.56 -1.69 0.75
CA LEU A 132 -4.31 -2.88 1.07
C LEU A 132 -3.93 -4.01 0.11
N TYR A 133 -3.53 -5.15 0.66
CA TYR A 133 -3.24 -6.36 -0.07
C TYR A 133 -4.39 -7.37 0.04
N LEU A 134 -4.77 -7.94 -1.10
CA LEU A 134 -5.80 -8.98 -1.20
C LEU A 134 -5.39 -10.01 -2.26
N ARG A 135 -5.69 -11.29 -2.00
CA ARG A 135 -5.63 -12.35 -3.01
C ARG A 135 -6.95 -12.43 -3.76
N MET A 136 -6.92 -12.62 -5.07
CA MET A 136 -8.13 -12.60 -5.91
C MET A 136 -9.16 -13.66 -5.58
N PRO A 137 -8.80 -14.93 -5.34
CA PRO A 137 -9.78 -15.93 -4.91
C PRO A 137 -10.58 -15.49 -3.67
N ARG A 138 -9.87 -14.94 -2.66
CA ARG A 138 -10.50 -14.46 -1.42
C ARG A 138 -11.33 -13.20 -1.64
N LEU A 139 -10.89 -12.28 -2.49
CA LEU A 139 -11.67 -11.09 -2.84
C LEU A 139 -13.03 -11.49 -3.46
N PHE A 140 -13.05 -12.46 -4.36
CA PHE A 140 -14.31 -12.92 -4.96
C PHE A 140 -15.26 -13.54 -3.94
N GLU A 141 -14.76 -14.33 -2.99
CA GLU A 141 -15.55 -14.85 -1.87
C GLU A 141 -16.13 -13.70 -1.02
N ASP A 142 -15.29 -12.72 -0.66
CA ASP A 142 -15.71 -11.55 0.13
C ASP A 142 -16.77 -10.72 -0.60
N LEU A 143 -16.64 -10.54 -1.92
CA LEU A 143 -17.61 -9.81 -2.75
C LEU A 143 -18.94 -10.56 -2.85
N ALA A 144 -18.91 -11.88 -3.07
CA ALA A 144 -20.11 -12.70 -3.13
C ALA A 144 -20.90 -12.63 -1.81
N LEU A 145 -20.23 -12.78 -0.66
CA LEU A 145 -20.84 -12.65 0.66
C LEU A 145 -21.35 -11.22 0.91
N ALA A 146 -20.59 -10.20 0.50
CA ALA A 146 -21.00 -8.81 0.67
C ALA A 146 -22.26 -8.48 -0.13
N ARG A 147 -22.50 -9.14 -1.28
CA ARG A 147 -23.75 -8.99 -2.04
C ARG A 147 -24.94 -9.60 -1.30
N LEU A 148 -24.78 -10.79 -0.73
CA LEU A 148 -25.85 -11.47 0.01
C LEU A 148 -26.30 -10.66 1.24
N ASP A 149 -25.36 -10.03 1.96
CA ASP A 149 -25.65 -9.27 3.17
C ASP A 149 -25.82 -7.76 2.95
N GLY A 150 -25.87 -7.28 1.71
CA GLY A 150 -26.01 -5.85 1.38
C GLY A 150 -24.80 -4.96 1.75
N ARG A 151 -23.65 -5.56 2.05
CA ARG A 151 -22.39 -4.86 2.39
C ARG A 151 -21.54 -4.50 1.18
N PHE A 152 -21.96 -4.91 -0.02
CA PHE A 152 -21.19 -4.77 -1.25
C PHE A 152 -20.73 -3.32 -1.54
N PRO A 153 -21.59 -2.27 -1.49
CA PRO A 153 -21.14 -0.90 -1.73
C PRO A 153 -20.06 -0.43 -0.74
N ARG A 154 -20.17 -0.84 0.53
CA ARG A 154 -19.17 -0.51 1.57
C ARG A 154 -17.82 -1.19 1.31
N LEU A 155 -17.84 -2.41 0.76
CA LEU A 155 -16.62 -3.10 0.38
C LEU A 155 -15.96 -2.41 -0.81
N VAL A 156 -16.71 -2.09 -1.86
CA VAL A 156 -16.21 -1.33 -3.03
C VAL A 156 -15.62 0.02 -2.59
N ASP A 157 -16.33 0.79 -1.77
CA ASP A 157 -15.83 2.07 -1.21
C ASP A 157 -14.49 1.90 -0.48
N LYS A 158 -14.38 0.85 0.33
CA LYS A 158 -13.14 0.56 1.06
C LYS A 158 -11.99 0.26 0.08
N LEU A 159 -12.25 -0.54 -0.95
CA LEU A 159 -11.27 -0.87 -1.98
C LEU A 159 -10.92 0.35 -2.84
N ALA A 160 -11.86 1.27 -3.08
CA ALA A 160 -11.65 2.47 -3.88
C ALA A 160 -10.83 3.54 -3.13
N ARG A 161 -10.96 3.65 -1.80
CA ARG A 161 -10.31 4.72 -1.01
C ARG A 161 -8.82 4.52 -0.77
N VAL A 162 -8.32 3.28 -0.77
CA VAL A 162 -6.89 3.01 -0.53
C VAL A 162 -6.04 3.55 -1.68
N GLN A 163 -4.91 4.18 -1.35
CA GLN A 163 -4.02 4.79 -2.34
C GLN A 163 -3.32 3.75 -3.22
N LEU A 164 -2.94 2.62 -2.62
CA LEU A 164 -2.44 1.46 -3.33
C LEU A 164 -3.27 0.21 -2.97
N LEU A 165 -3.94 -0.35 -3.97
CA LEU A 165 -4.60 -1.65 -3.86
C LEU A 165 -3.71 -2.71 -4.54
N ILE A 166 -3.34 -3.77 -3.81
CA ILE A 166 -2.55 -4.87 -4.35
C ILE A 166 -3.47 -6.08 -4.53
N LEU A 167 -3.62 -6.51 -5.78
CA LEU A 167 -4.41 -7.67 -6.20
C LEU A 167 -3.44 -8.79 -6.58
N ASP A 168 -3.33 -9.79 -5.73
CA ASP A 168 -2.40 -10.91 -5.91
C ASP A 168 -3.11 -12.16 -6.45
N ASP A 169 -2.36 -13.01 -7.14
CA ASP A 169 -2.86 -14.25 -7.78
C ASP A 169 -3.93 -13.99 -8.86
N TRP A 170 -3.72 -12.97 -9.69
CA TRP A 170 -4.56 -12.71 -10.86
C TRP A 170 -4.47 -13.84 -11.89
N GLY A 171 -5.63 -14.23 -12.41
CA GLY A 171 -5.77 -15.18 -13.50
C GLY A 171 -5.47 -16.63 -13.15
N THR A 172 -5.79 -17.02 -11.91
CA THR A 172 -5.78 -18.43 -11.49
C THR A 172 -6.93 -19.26 -12.08
N HIS A 173 -8.02 -18.61 -12.50
CA HIS A 173 -9.18 -19.23 -13.13
C HIS A 173 -9.89 -18.23 -14.06
N THR A 174 -10.75 -18.75 -14.94
CA THR A 174 -11.62 -17.93 -15.79
C THR A 174 -12.70 -17.25 -14.94
N LEU A 175 -12.97 -15.98 -15.23
CA LEU A 175 -13.95 -15.22 -14.47
C LEU A 175 -15.38 -15.56 -14.91
N ASN A 176 -16.27 -15.75 -13.94
CA ASN A 176 -17.70 -15.83 -14.22
C ASN A 176 -18.31 -14.44 -14.50
N GLY A 177 -19.57 -14.38 -14.93
CA GLY A 177 -20.26 -13.12 -15.24
C GLY A 177 -20.25 -12.11 -14.09
N GLN A 178 -20.54 -12.56 -12.87
CA GLN A 178 -20.62 -11.69 -11.70
C GLN A 178 -19.24 -11.15 -11.30
N GLN A 179 -18.23 -12.01 -11.22
CA GLN A 179 -16.85 -11.63 -10.89
C GLN A 179 -16.31 -10.55 -11.84
N ARG A 180 -16.68 -10.60 -13.12
CA ARG A 180 -16.30 -9.56 -14.10
C ARG A 180 -16.93 -8.21 -13.80
N LEU A 181 -18.23 -8.20 -13.48
CA LEU A 181 -18.94 -6.97 -13.12
C LEU A 181 -18.37 -6.38 -11.83
N ASP A 182 -18.11 -7.21 -10.82
CA ASP A 182 -17.54 -6.76 -9.54
C ASP A 182 -16.18 -6.07 -9.72
N LEU A 183 -15.31 -6.67 -10.52
CA LEU A 183 -13.99 -6.11 -10.79
C LEU A 183 -14.06 -4.87 -11.68
N LEU A 184 -14.95 -4.85 -12.68
CA LEU A 184 -15.16 -3.66 -13.50
C LEU A 184 -15.56 -2.47 -12.62
N GLU A 185 -16.49 -2.68 -11.69
CA GLU A 185 -16.92 -1.64 -10.75
C GLU A 185 -15.76 -1.12 -9.88
N ILE A 186 -14.95 -2.02 -9.32
CA ILE A 186 -13.76 -1.65 -8.53
C ILE A 186 -12.75 -0.87 -9.39
N PHE A 187 -12.50 -1.32 -10.62
CA PHE A 187 -11.51 -0.68 -11.50
C PHE A 187 -11.97 0.67 -12.03
N GLU A 188 -13.24 0.83 -12.38
CA GLU A 188 -13.83 2.11 -12.78
C GLU A 188 -13.75 3.13 -11.63
N GLU A 189 -14.09 2.74 -10.40
CA GLU A 189 -14.01 3.64 -9.25
C GLU A 189 -12.59 4.11 -8.93
N ARG A 190 -11.58 3.32 -9.32
CA ARG A 190 -10.15 3.62 -9.08
C ARG A 190 -9.47 4.30 -10.26
N TYR A 191 -10.02 4.20 -11.46
CA TYR A 191 -9.40 4.66 -12.70
C TYR A 191 -9.03 6.15 -12.63
N ARG A 192 -7.75 6.48 -12.87
CA ARG A 192 -7.19 7.84 -12.77
C ARG A 192 -7.54 8.55 -11.45
N ARG A 193 -7.62 7.80 -10.35
CA ARG A 193 -7.86 8.33 -9.00
C ARG A 193 -6.90 7.71 -7.98
N LYS A 194 -6.66 6.39 -8.08
CA LYS A 194 -5.79 5.63 -7.18
C LYS A 194 -5.09 4.50 -7.95
N SER A 195 -3.94 4.08 -7.45
CA SER A 195 -3.09 3.10 -8.13
C SER A 195 -3.38 1.66 -7.69
N THR A 196 -3.28 0.73 -8.62
CA THR A 196 -3.44 -0.69 -8.34
C THR A 196 -2.23 -1.46 -8.85
N LEU A 197 -1.74 -2.37 -8.02
CA LEU A 197 -0.69 -3.31 -8.39
C LEU A 197 -1.32 -4.69 -8.55
N ILE A 198 -1.12 -5.31 -9.70
CA ILE A 198 -1.62 -6.66 -9.99
C ILE A 198 -0.44 -7.61 -10.15
N THR A 199 -0.46 -8.75 -9.48
CA THR A 199 0.48 -9.85 -9.75
C THR A 199 -0.25 -10.94 -10.53
N ALA A 200 0.33 -11.38 -11.64
CA ALA A 200 -0.28 -12.38 -12.50
C ALA A 200 0.74 -13.42 -12.97
N GLN A 201 0.28 -14.65 -13.18
CA GLN A 201 1.10 -15.68 -13.83
C GLN A 201 0.98 -15.60 -15.35
N LEU A 202 -0.22 -15.28 -15.84
CA LEU A 202 -0.52 -15.17 -17.26
C LEU A 202 0.01 -13.83 -17.83
N PRO A 203 0.59 -13.84 -19.04
CA PRO A 203 0.94 -12.60 -19.72
C PRO A 203 -0.32 -11.79 -20.01
N VAL A 204 -0.18 -10.46 -20.04
CA VAL A 204 -1.28 -9.52 -20.29
C VAL A 204 -2.06 -9.86 -21.56
N SER A 205 -1.38 -10.32 -22.61
CA SER A 205 -2.01 -10.73 -23.87
C SER A 205 -3.07 -11.83 -23.71
N ALA A 206 -2.95 -12.68 -22.68
CA ALA A 206 -3.90 -13.76 -22.40
C ALA A 206 -5.09 -13.31 -21.52
N TRP A 207 -5.08 -12.09 -21.00
CA TRP A 207 -6.13 -11.64 -20.06
C TRP A 207 -7.50 -11.52 -20.74
N HIS A 208 -7.55 -11.12 -22.02
CA HIS A 208 -8.79 -11.04 -22.79
C HIS A 208 -9.56 -12.37 -22.82
N VAL A 209 -8.85 -13.46 -23.08
CA VAL A 209 -9.43 -14.82 -23.13
C VAL A 209 -9.94 -15.23 -21.76
N MET A 210 -9.17 -14.94 -20.70
CA MET A 210 -9.51 -15.26 -19.33
C MET A 210 -10.72 -14.47 -18.79
N ILE A 211 -10.88 -13.21 -19.23
CA ILE A 211 -12.04 -12.36 -18.95
C ILE A 211 -13.25 -12.77 -19.82
N GLY A 212 -13.06 -13.56 -20.88
CA GLY A 212 -14.18 -14.14 -21.65
C GLY A 212 -14.98 -13.11 -22.44
N GLU A 213 -14.32 -12.14 -23.08
CA GLU A 213 -14.94 -11.25 -24.07
C GLU A 213 -14.61 -11.69 -25.50
N PRO A 214 -15.61 -11.96 -26.36
CA PRO A 214 -15.39 -12.34 -27.75
C PRO A 214 -15.21 -11.15 -28.73
N THR A 215 -15.23 -9.90 -28.26
CA THR A 215 -15.19 -8.75 -29.17
C THR A 215 -13.76 -8.30 -29.49
N ILE A 216 -13.22 -8.92 -30.54
CA ILE A 216 -12.10 -8.39 -31.34
C ILE A 216 -12.54 -7.03 -31.90
N GLY A 217 -11.99 -5.92 -31.38
CA GLY A 217 -12.11 -4.60 -32.02
C GLY A 217 -12.39 -3.40 -31.11
N SER A 218 -12.95 -3.58 -29.91
CA SER A 218 -13.17 -2.47 -28.96
C SER A 218 -13.36 -3.00 -27.54
N CYS A 219 -12.23 -3.22 -26.86
CA CYS A 219 -12.12 -3.54 -25.42
C CYS A 219 -12.88 -2.50 -24.58
N PRO A 220 -13.68 -2.87 -23.55
CA PRO A 220 -14.18 -1.92 -22.57
C PRO A 220 -12.95 -1.27 -21.94
N THR A 221 -12.90 0.04 -22.11
CA THR A 221 -11.70 0.86 -21.94
C THR A 221 -11.06 0.81 -20.56
N ALA A 222 -11.70 0.28 -19.51
CA ALA A 222 -11.05 0.09 -18.21
C ALA A 222 -9.99 -1.01 -18.21
N TRP A 223 -10.30 -2.20 -18.73
CA TRP A 223 -9.45 -3.39 -18.58
C TRP A 223 -8.08 -3.24 -19.27
N CYS A 224 -8.10 -2.73 -20.51
CA CYS A 224 -6.88 -2.50 -21.28
C CYS A 224 -6.05 -1.30 -20.78
N ARG A 225 -6.68 -0.31 -20.12
CA ARG A 225 -5.96 0.89 -19.61
C ARG A 225 -5.25 0.65 -18.27
N PHE A 226 -5.49 -0.49 -17.63
CA PHE A 226 -4.68 -0.96 -16.50
C PHE A 226 -3.33 -1.58 -16.95
N ALA A 227 -3.16 -1.88 -18.24
CA ALA A 227 -2.15 -2.79 -18.72
C ALA A 227 -0.78 -2.20 -19.13
N VAL A 228 -0.46 -0.96 -18.73
CA VAL A 228 0.76 -0.27 -19.22
C VAL A 228 1.80 -0.10 -18.12
N SER A 229 2.61 -1.14 -17.92
CA SER A 229 4.07 -1.11 -17.78
C SER A 229 4.54 -2.49 -17.31
N PRO A 230 4.90 -3.40 -18.24
CA PRO A 230 5.59 -4.63 -17.87
C PRO A 230 6.97 -4.29 -17.30
N LEU A 231 7.30 -4.89 -16.15
CA LEU A 231 8.66 -5.02 -15.63
C LEU A 231 9.36 -6.24 -16.24
#